data_AF-U7PN37-F1
#
_entry.id   AF-U7PN37-F1
#
_cell.length_a   1.000
_cell.length_b   1.000
_cell.length_c   1.000
_cell.angle_alpha   90.00
_cell.angle_beta   90.00
_cell.angle_gamma   90.00
#
_symmetry.space_group_name_H-M   'P 1'
#
loop_
_entity.id
_entity.type
_entity.pdbx_description
1 polymer ?
#
loop_
_entity_poly.entity_id
_entity_poly.type
_entity_poly.pdbx_seq_one_letter_code
_entity_poly.pdbx_strand_id
1 'polypeptide(L)'
;MKAFSKLANRLSLYKKESPEPTPNQPTTTSAQPSPPQVDGPIHVLSDLHLEICSQYSTFKVPKTSAAYLILAGDIGRLVDYAPLLGFLEGLVSSYRRIFYVLGNHEFYTLTYEKGLSEAHRLEKEPSLNGKVTILHRTRWDEDAQDSPVPSLTVLGCTLWTHVPPESRDVVGHAIRDFQYIEDWTVDSHNQMHNEEVAWLRQQVAALRTATTAAAAKRTVVVVTHHVPTVEGTSRPKYAGSLWASAFTTELILPGSNTGNTGHTEADGGRVADDTKPWEGVAAWIYGHTHYSNDFVRGGVRLIANQRGPVFPPNPDIFKAEDAAGADKTGQSGKSSFRIIERKAHQDEGKGLHAFNPARTIAL
;
A
#
# COMPACT_ATOMS: atom_id res chain seq x y z
N MET A 1 -4.07 -31.14 18.22
CA MET A 1 -2.80 -31.20 17.45
C MET A 1 -2.90 -30.64 16.02
N LYS A 2 -3.94 -30.93 15.21
CA LYS A 2 -4.05 -30.40 13.82
C LYS A 2 -4.18 -28.86 13.69
N ALA A 3 -4.68 -28.16 14.71
CA ALA A 3 -4.80 -26.68 14.69
C ALA A 3 -3.45 -25.97 14.89
N PHE A 4 -2.52 -26.56 15.65
CA PHE A 4 -1.22 -25.97 15.93
C PHE A 4 -0.26 -26.02 14.73
N SER A 5 -0.30 -27.10 13.91
CA SER A 5 0.57 -27.17 12.73
C SER A 5 0.18 -26.17 11.63
N LYS A 6 -1.12 -25.84 11.50
CA LYS A 6 -1.58 -24.79 10.58
C LYS A 6 -1.08 -23.40 11.00
N LEU A 7 -1.00 -23.12 12.30
CA LEU A 7 -0.50 -21.84 12.81
C LEU A 7 1.02 -21.71 12.62
N ALA A 8 1.79 -22.79 12.87
CA ALA A 8 3.23 -22.81 12.66
C ALA A 8 3.61 -22.60 11.18
N ASN A 9 2.89 -23.24 10.25
CA ASN A 9 3.10 -23.02 8.82
C ASN A 9 2.79 -21.57 8.44
N ARG A 10 1.70 -20.98 8.96
CA ARG A 10 1.34 -19.56 8.72
C ARG A 10 2.39 -18.58 9.25
N LEU A 11 3.00 -18.83 10.41
CA LEU A 11 4.07 -18.01 10.98
C LEU A 11 5.38 -18.09 10.18
N SER A 12 5.69 -19.25 9.58
CA SER A 12 6.90 -19.42 8.76
C SER A 12 6.87 -18.62 7.45
N LEU A 13 5.67 -18.35 6.92
CA LEU A 13 5.47 -17.59 5.67
C LEU A 13 6.06 -16.18 5.79
N TYR A 14 5.79 -15.53 6.91
CA TYR A 14 6.11 -14.12 7.13
C TYR A 14 7.49 -13.87 7.75
N LYS A 15 8.05 -14.81 8.52
CA LYS A 15 9.41 -14.66 9.08
C LYS A 15 10.51 -14.56 8.01
N LYS A 16 10.26 -15.05 6.79
CA LYS A 16 11.21 -14.91 5.66
C LYS A 16 11.16 -13.55 4.96
N GLU A 17 10.17 -12.70 5.24
CA GLU A 17 9.99 -11.38 4.60
C GLU A 17 10.84 -10.27 5.26
N SER A 18 11.66 -10.60 6.27
CA SER A 18 12.53 -9.63 6.97
C SER A 18 13.94 -10.18 7.13
N PRO A 19 14.89 -9.86 6.22
CA PRO A 19 16.30 -10.16 6.46
C PRO A 19 16.85 -9.33 7.63
N GLU A 20 17.69 -9.97 8.46
CA GLU A 20 18.52 -9.30 9.45
C GLU A 20 19.51 -8.35 8.76
N PRO A 21 19.69 -7.12 9.27
CA PRO A 21 20.56 -6.14 8.62
C PRO A 21 22.05 -6.53 8.75
N THR A 22 22.80 -6.40 7.67
CA THR A 22 24.27 -6.28 7.71
C THR A 22 24.64 -4.88 8.26
N PRO A 23 25.62 -4.77 9.18
CA PRO A 23 26.00 -3.49 9.74
C PRO A 23 26.98 -2.76 8.81
N ASN A 24 26.56 -1.62 8.27
CA ASN A 24 27.34 -0.40 7.95
C ASN A 24 26.94 0.24 6.61
N GLN A 25 26.17 1.32 6.65
CA GLN A 25 26.36 2.47 5.76
C GLN A 25 25.65 3.72 6.32
N PRO A 26 26.30 4.90 6.34
CA PRO A 26 25.67 6.14 6.78
C PRO A 26 24.84 6.73 5.64
N THR A 27 23.52 6.85 5.81
CA THR A 27 22.64 7.55 4.84
C THR A 27 22.48 9.01 5.25
N THR A 28 23.13 9.92 4.51
CA THR A 28 22.81 11.36 4.51
C THR A 28 21.82 11.64 3.39
N THR A 29 20.52 11.65 3.70
CA THR A 29 19.49 12.22 2.82
C THR A 29 18.81 13.35 3.58
N SER A 30 18.93 14.59 3.09
CA SER A 30 18.21 15.73 3.63
C SER A 30 16.72 15.53 3.39
N ALA A 31 16.00 15.05 4.39
CA ALA A 31 14.55 14.97 4.34
C ALA A 31 13.98 16.39 4.26
N GLN A 32 13.24 16.69 3.18
CA GLN A 32 12.36 17.86 3.20
C GLN A 32 11.29 17.63 4.27
N PRO A 33 10.90 18.66 5.05
CA PRO A 33 9.88 18.51 6.07
C PRO A 33 8.55 18.10 5.42
N SER A 34 7.92 17.05 5.96
CA SER A 34 6.58 16.65 5.56
C SER A 34 5.57 17.77 5.83
N PRO A 35 4.55 17.96 4.98
CA PRO A 35 3.48 18.90 5.27
C PRO A 35 2.75 18.52 6.58
N PRO A 36 2.21 19.50 7.32
CA PRO A 36 1.44 19.21 8.53
C PRO A 36 0.26 18.29 8.22
N GLN A 37 0.00 17.32 9.10
CA GLN A 37 -1.13 16.39 8.97
C GLN A 37 -2.43 17.16 9.26
N VAL A 38 -3.08 17.65 8.20
CA VAL A 38 -4.37 18.32 8.26
C VAL A 38 -5.45 17.30 7.95
N ASP A 39 -6.51 17.29 8.77
CA ASP A 39 -7.68 16.45 8.49
C ASP A 39 -8.22 16.75 7.10
N GLY A 40 -8.45 15.70 6.31
CA GLY A 40 -8.90 15.85 4.94
C GLY A 40 -9.93 14.83 4.49
N PRO A 41 -10.44 14.98 3.27
CA PRO A 41 -11.60 14.25 2.79
C PRO A 41 -11.34 12.78 2.48
N ILE A 42 -10.07 12.33 2.49
CA ILE A 42 -9.65 10.97 2.15
C ILE A 42 -8.97 10.32 3.35
N HIS A 43 -9.49 9.19 3.82
CA HIS A 43 -8.83 8.27 4.73
C HIS A 43 -8.00 7.27 3.92
N VAL A 44 -6.75 7.03 4.29
CA VAL A 44 -5.84 6.11 3.59
C VAL A 44 -5.45 4.94 4.47
N LEU A 45 -5.60 3.72 3.98
CA LEU A 45 -5.10 2.49 4.61
C LEU A 45 -4.48 1.58 3.54
N SER A 46 -3.44 0.85 3.88
CA SER A 46 -2.87 -0.23 3.06
C SER A 46 -2.16 -1.26 3.92
N ASP A 47 -1.85 -2.41 3.33
CA ASP A 47 -1.02 -3.44 3.95
C ASP A 47 -1.58 -3.87 5.32
N LEU A 48 -2.91 -3.96 5.43
CA LEU A 48 -3.55 -4.38 6.67
C LEU A 48 -3.31 -5.85 6.99
N HIS A 49 -3.10 -6.67 5.95
CA HIS A 49 -2.88 -8.11 6.00
C HIS A 49 -3.84 -8.85 6.96
N LEU A 50 -5.15 -8.64 6.79
CA LEU A 50 -6.16 -9.17 7.70
C LEU A 50 -6.30 -10.71 7.64
N GLU A 51 -5.75 -11.36 6.62
CA GLU A 51 -5.61 -12.81 6.53
C GLU A 51 -4.69 -13.38 7.62
N ILE A 52 -3.76 -12.58 8.12
CA ILE A 52 -2.82 -12.99 9.16
C ILE A 52 -3.61 -13.17 10.43
N CYS A 53 -3.59 -14.40 10.94
CA CYS A 53 -4.32 -14.76 12.16
C CYS A 53 -5.81 -14.40 12.11
N SER A 54 -6.40 -14.33 10.90
CA SER A 54 -7.83 -14.09 10.67
C SER A 54 -8.37 -12.82 11.35
N GLN A 55 -7.67 -11.70 11.17
CA GLN A 55 -7.96 -10.40 11.78
C GLN A 55 -9.12 -9.63 11.15
N TYR A 56 -9.76 -10.12 10.09
CA TYR A 56 -10.89 -9.46 9.42
C TYR A 56 -12.00 -8.97 10.37
N SER A 57 -12.33 -9.74 11.41
CA SER A 57 -13.38 -9.38 12.37
C SER A 57 -12.87 -8.57 13.58
N THR A 58 -11.57 -8.63 13.88
CA THR A 58 -10.96 -8.03 15.08
C THR A 58 -10.33 -6.67 14.80
N PHE A 59 -9.83 -6.42 13.59
CA PHE A 59 -9.33 -5.11 13.19
C PHE A 59 -10.50 -4.14 13.03
N LYS A 60 -10.44 -3.01 13.73
CA LYS A 60 -11.46 -1.96 13.68
C LYS A 60 -10.84 -0.69 13.10
N VAL A 61 -11.34 -0.28 11.94
CA VAL A 61 -11.00 1.01 11.35
C VAL A 61 -11.65 2.11 12.21
N PRO A 62 -10.87 3.04 12.79
CA PRO A 62 -11.44 4.15 13.54
C PRO A 62 -12.27 5.05 12.61
N LYS A 63 -13.33 5.64 13.16
CA LYS A 63 -14.13 6.62 12.43
C LYS A 63 -13.33 7.90 12.23
N THR A 64 -13.41 8.46 11.04
CA THR A 64 -12.84 9.76 10.68
C THR A 64 -13.93 10.63 10.03
N SER A 65 -13.65 11.92 9.83
CA SER A 65 -14.53 12.84 9.10
C SER A 65 -14.39 12.74 7.56
N ALA A 66 -13.48 11.90 7.08
CA ALA A 66 -13.23 11.72 5.65
C ALA A 66 -14.44 11.10 4.95
N ALA A 67 -14.82 11.64 3.79
CA ALA A 67 -15.91 11.09 2.99
C ALA A 67 -15.46 9.87 2.16
N TYR A 68 -14.19 9.79 1.81
CA TYR A 68 -13.62 8.74 0.97
C TYR A 68 -12.66 7.88 1.78
N LEU A 69 -12.66 6.57 1.51
CA LEU A 69 -11.63 5.65 2.00
C LEU A 69 -10.85 5.10 0.80
N ILE A 70 -9.53 5.14 0.87
CA ILE A 70 -8.62 4.48 -0.05
C ILE A 70 -8.00 3.29 0.66
N LEU A 71 -8.18 2.11 0.06
CA LEU A 71 -7.54 0.85 0.40
C LEU A 71 -6.49 0.56 -0.68
N ALA A 72 -5.22 0.84 -0.41
CA ALA A 72 -4.12 0.76 -1.39
C ALA A 72 -3.40 -0.61 -1.37
N GLY A 73 -4.18 -1.69 -1.47
CA GLY A 73 -3.72 -3.08 -1.56
C GLY A 73 -3.30 -3.73 -0.23
N ASP A 74 -3.17 -5.06 -0.28
CA ASP A 74 -2.80 -5.95 0.82
C ASP A 74 -3.68 -5.75 2.07
N ILE A 75 -4.99 -5.62 1.84
CA ILE A 75 -6.01 -5.59 2.89
C ILE A 75 -6.29 -7.02 3.37
N GLY A 76 -6.31 -7.97 2.45
CA GLY A 76 -6.62 -9.36 2.72
C GLY A 76 -6.36 -10.26 1.52
N ARG A 77 -7.13 -11.34 1.40
CA ARG A 77 -7.05 -12.27 0.26
C ARG A 77 -8.43 -12.53 -0.31
N LEU A 78 -8.54 -12.58 -1.63
CA LEU A 78 -9.82 -12.83 -2.29
C LEU A 78 -10.31 -14.27 -2.09
N VAL A 79 -9.40 -15.22 -1.83
CA VAL A 79 -9.76 -16.58 -1.41
C VAL A 79 -10.47 -16.61 -0.05
N ASP A 80 -10.23 -15.61 0.82
CA ASP A 80 -10.92 -15.41 2.09
C ASP A 80 -12.18 -14.54 1.89
N TYR A 81 -12.96 -14.83 0.85
CA TYR A 81 -14.02 -13.96 0.32
C TYR A 81 -15.02 -13.47 1.38
N ALA A 82 -15.62 -14.38 2.15
CA ALA A 82 -16.65 -14.01 3.14
C ALA A 82 -16.10 -13.14 4.29
N PRO A 83 -14.94 -13.46 4.90
CA PRO A 83 -14.28 -12.55 5.85
C PRO A 83 -13.93 -11.17 5.27
N LEU A 84 -13.41 -11.11 4.04
CA LEU A 84 -13.09 -9.84 3.37
C LEU A 84 -14.35 -9.01 3.09
N LEU A 85 -15.43 -9.64 2.61
CA LEU A 85 -16.73 -9.00 2.42
C LEU A 85 -17.27 -8.45 3.74
N GLY A 86 -17.27 -9.24 4.81
CA GLY A 86 -17.71 -8.81 6.13
C GLY A 86 -16.91 -7.64 6.69
N PHE A 87 -15.60 -7.55 6.38
CA PHE A 87 -14.78 -6.38 6.71
C PHE A 87 -15.26 -5.13 5.95
N LEU A 88 -15.46 -5.23 4.64
CA LEU A 88 -15.92 -4.11 3.81
C LEU A 88 -17.34 -3.64 4.17
N GLU A 89 -18.25 -4.57 4.48
CA GLU A 89 -19.61 -4.27 4.97
C GLU A 89 -19.58 -3.41 6.25
N GLY A 90 -18.58 -3.63 7.12
CA GLY A 90 -18.38 -2.81 8.30
C GLY A 90 -18.01 -1.34 8.01
N LEU A 91 -17.54 -1.05 6.79
CA LEU A 91 -17.01 0.27 6.40
C LEU A 91 -18.00 1.10 5.58
N VAL A 92 -18.90 0.47 4.80
CA VAL A 92 -19.76 1.18 3.82
C VAL A 92 -20.70 2.21 4.45
N SER A 93 -21.02 2.10 5.74
CA SER A 93 -21.82 3.08 6.48
C SER A 93 -21.05 4.35 6.85
N SER A 94 -19.72 4.30 6.88
CA SER A 94 -18.85 5.41 7.32
C SER A 94 -18.34 6.28 6.18
N TYR A 95 -18.42 5.82 4.93
CA TYR A 95 -17.88 6.52 3.77
C TYR A 95 -18.94 6.73 2.68
N ARG A 96 -18.78 7.80 1.92
CA ARG A 96 -19.49 8.04 0.65
C ARG A 96 -19.10 6.99 -0.39
N ARG A 97 -17.80 6.71 -0.49
CA ARG A 97 -17.19 5.77 -1.45
C ARG A 97 -15.89 5.20 -0.88
N ILE A 98 -15.63 3.94 -1.16
CA ILE A 98 -14.41 3.21 -0.82
C ILE A 98 -13.74 2.83 -2.14
N PHE A 99 -12.52 3.30 -2.36
CA PHE A 99 -11.68 2.95 -3.50
C PHE A 99 -10.72 1.86 -3.08
N TYR A 100 -10.66 0.76 -3.81
CA TYR A 100 -9.89 -0.41 -3.41
C TYR A 100 -9.01 -0.90 -4.57
N VAL A 101 -7.71 -0.66 -4.46
CA VAL A 101 -6.69 -1.30 -5.31
C VAL A 101 -6.33 -2.66 -4.71
N LEU A 102 -6.21 -3.67 -5.56
CA LEU A 102 -5.70 -4.98 -5.16
C LEU A 102 -4.16 -4.94 -5.08
N GLY A 103 -3.59 -5.43 -3.99
CA GLY A 103 -2.18 -5.76 -3.85
C GLY A 103 -1.88 -7.19 -4.27
N ASN A 104 -0.66 -7.66 -3.99
CA ASN A 104 -0.23 -9.01 -4.37
C ASN A 104 -0.87 -10.08 -3.48
N HIS A 105 -1.11 -9.79 -2.19
CA HIS A 105 -1.74 -10.75 -1.27
C HIS A 105 -3.19 -11.05 -1.66
N GLU A 106 -3.92 -10.10 -2.27
CA GLU A 106 -5.28 -10.35 -2.74
C GLU A 106 -5.37 -11.55 -3.69
N PHE A 107 -4.32 -11.81 -4.47
CA PHE A 107 -4.23 -12.88 -5.46
C PHE A 107 -3.64 -14.19 -4.93
N TYR A 108 -3.10 -14.22 -3.70
CA TYR A 108 -2.48 -15.45 -3.18
C TYR A 108 -3.47 -16.61 -3.17
N THR A 109 -3.04 -17.76 -3.70
CA THR A 109 -3.77 -19.03 -3.91
C THR A 109 -4.89 -18.96 -4.94
N LEU A 110 -4.80 -18.01 -5.87
CA LEU A 110 -5.66 -17.88 -7.03
C LEU A 110 -4.79 -17.62 -8.25
N THR A 111 -5.28 -17.96 -9.45
CA THR A 111 -4.75 -17.35 -10.67
C THR A 111 -5.12 -15.87 -10.70
N TYR A 112 -4.37 -15.07 -11.45
CA TYR A 112 -4.64 -13.65 -11.59
C TYR A 112 -6.06 -13.37 -12.11
N GLU A 113 -6.51 -14.10 -13.12
CA GLU A 113 -7.84 -13.97 -13.74
C GLU A 113 -8.97 -14.34 -12.76
N LYS A 114 -8.76 -15.38 -11.95
CA LYS A 114 -9.72 -15.78 -10.93
C LYS A 114 -9.78 -14.75 -9.81
N GLY A 115 -8.63 -14.22 -9.39
CA GLY A 115 -8.57 -13.09 -8.45
C GLY A 115 -9.37 -11.90 -8.98
N LEU A 116 -9.13 -11.46 -10.22
CA LEU A 116 -9.92 -10.38 -10.82
C LEU A 116 -11.42 -10.70 -10.85
N SER A 117 -11.81 -11.93 -11.19
CA SER A 117 -13.21 -12.35 -11.20
C SER A 117 -13.86 -12.24 -9.82
N GLU A 118 -13.17 -12.69 -8.76
CA GLU A 118 -13.65 -12.55 -7.38
C GLU A 118 -13.71 -11.09 -6.92
N ALA A 119 -12.76 -10.24 -7.30
CA ALA A 119 -12.80 -8.81 -6.98
C ALA A 119 -14.00 -8.10 -7.64
N HIS A 120 -14.28 -8.37 -8.91
CA HIS A 120 -15.47 -7.82 -9.59
C HIS A 120 -16.77 -8.40 -9.04
N ARG A 121 -16.75 -9.64 -8.53
CA ARG A 121 -17.89 -10.22 -7.81
C ARG A 121 -18.12 -9.49 -6.48
N LEU A 122 -17.05 -9.22 -5.73
CA LEU A 122 -17.06 -8.48 -4.47
C LEU A 122 -17.65 -7.09 -4.66
N GLU A 123 -17.22 -6.34 -5.67
CA GLU A 123 -17.74 -5.00 -6.00
C GLU A 123 -19.27 -4.97 -6.20
N LYS A 124 -19.83 -6.07 -6.72
CA LYS A 124 -21.26 -6.22 -7.05
C LYS A 124 -22.11 -6.77 -5.91
N GLU A 125 -21.53 -7.07 -4.75
CA GLU A 125 -22.27 -7.58 -3.60
C GLU A 125 -23.31 -6.54 -3.13
N PRO A 126 -24.61 -6.90 -3.04
CA PRO A 126 -25.66 -5.96 -2.68
C PRO A 126 -25.44 -5.27 -1.33
N SER A 127 -24.82 -5.96 -0.37
CA SER A 127 -24.51 -5.44 0.96
C SER A 127 -23.53 -4.27 0.95
N LEU A 128 -22.75 -4.09 -0.12
CA LEU A 128 -21.84 -2.96 -0.28
C LEU A 128 -22.52 -1.70 -0.82
N ASN A 129 -23.80 -1.76 -1.18
CA ASN A 129 -24.62 -0.63 -1.65
C ASN A 129 -23.99 0.16 -2.82
N GLY A 130 -23.19 -0.50 -3.67
CA GLY A 130 -22.48 0.15 -4.79
C GLY A 130 -21.45 1.20 -4.35
N LYS A 131 -21.00 1.18 -3.09
CA LYS A 131 -20.06 2.15 -2.51
C LYS A 131 -18.59 1.71 -2.58
N VAL A 132 -18.31 0.46 -2.88
CA VAL A 132 -16.94 -0.03 -3.11
C VAL A 132 -16.67 0.02 -4.61
N THR A 133 -15.51 0.53 -5.00
CA THR A 133 -15.05 0.54 -6.39
C THR A 133 -13.68 -0.12 -6.46
N ILE A 134 -13.58 -1.20 -7.24
CA ILE A 134 -12.30 -1.88 -7.46
C ILE A 134 -11.51 -1.09 -8.49
N LEU A 135 -10.28 -0.74 -8.13
CA LEU A 135 -9.37 0.03 -8.97
C LEU A 135 -8.38 -0.91 -9.67
N HIS A 136 -8.76 -1.41 -10.84
CA HIS A 136 -7.92 -2.22 -11.72
C HIS A 136 -7.95 -1.62 -13.13
N ARG A 137 -7.04 -0.67 -13.39
CA ARG A 137 -7.10 0.23 -14.56
C ARG A 137 -8.45 0.95 -14.65
N THR A 138 -8.92 1.42 -13.49
CA THR A 138 -10.21 2.09 -13.33
C THR A 138 -10.01 3.59 -13.14
N ARG A 139 -10.78 4.38 -13.87
CA ARG A 139 -10.95 5.82 -13.64
C ARG A 139 -12.32 6.07 -13.00
N TRP A 140 -12.33 6.76 -11.87
CA TRP A 140 -13.54 7.23 -11.22
C TRP A 140 -13.56 8.76 -11.20
N ASP A 141 -14.63 9.34 -11.73
CA ASP A 141 -14.85 10.78 -11.78
C ASP A 141 -16.01 11.16 -10.85
N GLU A 142 -15.73 11.89 -9.77
CA GLU A 142 -16.73 12.51 -8.90
C GLU A 142 -16.88 13.98 -9.25
N ASP A 143 -18.08 14.37 -9.68
CA ASP A 143 -18.44 15.76 -10.02
C ASP A 143 -19.67 16.26 -9.24
N ALA A 144 -20.11 15.53 -8.22
CA ALA A 144 -21.25 15.97 -7.43
C ALA A 144 -20.94 17.25 -6.65
N GLN A 145 -21.88 18.19 -6.67
CA GLN A 145 -21.76 19.49 -6.03
C GLN A 145 -21.59 19.42 -4.51
N ASP A 146 -22.05 18.32 -3.89
CA ASP A 146 -21.95 18.04 -2.45
C ASP A 146 -20.67 17.28 -2.07
N SER A 147 -19.80 16.96 -3.03
CA SER A 147 -18.51 16.32 -2.73
C SER A 147 -17.59 17.27 -1.96
N PRO A 148 -16.88 16.80 -0.92
CA PRO A 148 -15.88 17.60 -0.23
C PRO A 148 -14.61 17.85 -1.07
N VAL A 149 -14.48 17.19 -2.23
CA VAL A 149 -13.43 17.48 -3.22
C VAL A 149 -14.13 17.81 -4.54
N PRO A 150 -14.35 19.10 -4.84
CA PRO A 150 -14.99 19.50 -6.09
C PRO A 150 -14.20 18.98 -7.29
N SER A 151 -14.84 18.17 -8.15
CA SER A 151 -14.22 17.54 -9.32
C SER A 151 -12.96 16.74 -8.98
N LEU A 152 -13.16 15.50 -8.50
CA LEU A 152 -12.11 14.55 -8.18
C LEU A 152 -12.03 13.46 -9.26
N THR A 153 -10.85 13.20 -9.81
CA THR A 153 -10.54 11.93 -10.50
C THR A 153 -9.71 11.04 -9.59
N VAL A 154 -10.13 9.80 -9.44
CA VAL A 154 -9.30 8.73 -8.87
C VAL A 154 -8.94 7.76 -9.99
N LEU A 155 -7.65 7.62 -10.27
CA LEU A 155 -7.10 6.59 -11.15
C LEU A 155 -6.50 5.50 -10.27
N GLY A 156 -6.69 4.22 -10.62
CA GLY A 156 -5.93 3.20 -9.93
C GLY A 156 -5.82 1.86 -10.61
N CYS A 157 -4.74 1.18 -10.27
CA CYS A 157 -4.34 -0.15 -10.73
C CYS A 157 -3.37 -0.73 -9.69
N THR A 158 -3.02 -2.02 -9.79
CA THR A 158 -2.06 -2.63 -8.84
C THR A 158 -0.67 -2.01 -8.99
N LEU A 159 -0.33 -1.58 -10.21
CA LEU A 159 0.99 -1.14 -10.64
C LEU A 159 2.02 -2.24 -10.37
N TRP A 160 1.88 -3.41 -10.98
CA TRP A 160 2.99 -4.38 -10.95
C TRP A 160 4.28 -3.72 -11.42
N THR A 161 5.43 -4.31 -11.11
CA THR A 161 6.74 -3.67 -11.29
C THR A 161 7.49 -4.23 -12.49
N HIS A 162 8.61 -3.62 -12.85
CA HIS A 162 9.48 -4.16 -13.89
C HIS A 162 10.65 -4.90 -13.26
N VAL A 163 10.67 -6.22 -13.42
CA VAL A 163 11.80 -7.07 -13.06
C VAL A 163 12.74 -7.16 -14.26
N PRO A 164 13.95 -6.57 -14.20
CA PRO A 164 14.85 -6.58 -15.32
C PRO A 164 15.46 -7.99 -15.53
N PRO A 165 15.90 -8.33 -16.76
CA PRO A 165 16.40 -9.66 -17.08
C PRO A 165 17.49 -10.19 -16.14
N GLU A 166 18.41 -9.32 -15.71
CA GLU A 166 19.53 -9.65 -14.80
C GLU A 166 19.08 -10.03 -13.39
N SER A 167 17.89 -9.59 -12.96
CA SER A 167 17.34 -9.88 -11.63
C SER A 167 16.31 -11.00 -11.66
N ARG A 168 15.92 -11.50 -12.85
CA ARG A 168 14.81 -12.44 -13.05
C ARG A 168 14.91 -13.67 -12.16
N ASP A 169 16.07 -14.32 -12.13
CA ASP A 169 16.26 -15.56 -11.38
C ASP A 169 16.18 -15.32 -9.87
N VAL A 170 16.85 -14.27 -9.38
CA VAL A 170 16.86 -13.91 -7.96
C VAL A 170 15.44 -13.53 -7.50
N VAL A 171 14.76 -12.69 -8.26
CA VAL A 171 13.40 -12.23 -7.97
C VAL A 171 12.40 -13.39 -8.02
N GLY A 172 12.43 -14.21 -9.08
CA GLY A 172 11.51 -15.34 -9.23
C GLY A 172 11.60 -16.37 -8.10
N HIS A 173 12.80 -16.54 -7.50
CA HIS A 173 12.99 -17.44 -6.36
C HIS A 173 12.73 -16.77 -5.00
N ALA A 174 13.09 -15.50 -4.85
CA ALA A 174 12.99 -14.79 -3.57
C ALA A 174 11.57 -14.31 -3.28
N ILE A 175 10.83 -13.90 -4.30
CA ILE A 175 9.52 -13.27 -4.15
C ILE A 175 8.42 -14.31 -4.14
N ARG A 176 7.56 -14.18 -3.13
CA ARG A 176 6.48 -15.12 -2.81
C ARG A 176 5.33 -15.06 -3.80
N ASP A 177 5.14 -13.92 -4.47
CA ASP A 177 4.13 -13.73 -5.51
C ASP A 177 4.22 -14.81 -6.59
N PHE A 178 5.44 -15.09 -7.07
CA PHE A 178 5.71 -16.12 -8.09
C PHE A 178 5.59 -17.57 -7.56
N GLN A 179 5.27 -17.74 -6.27
CA GLN A 179 5.08 -19.04 -5.63
C GLN A 179 3.63 -19.24 -5.17
N TYR A 180 2.93 -18.16 -4.80
CA TYR A 180 1.58 -18.23 -4.24
C TYR A 180 0.49 -17.73 -5.18
N ILE A 181 0.80 -16.89 -6.17
CA ILE A 181 -0.16 -16.57 -7.22
C ILE A 181 -0.04 -17.66 -8.29
N GLU A 182 -1.13 -18.38 -8.53
CA GLU A 182 -1.13 -19.53 -9.44
C GLU A 182 -0.82 -19.06 -10.87
N ASP A 183 0.09 -19.76 -11.54
CA ASP A 183 0.56 -19.47 -12.91
C ASP A 183 1.13 -18.04 -13.13
N TRP A 184 1.51 -17.34 -12.05
CA TRP A 184 2.13 -16.01 -12.14
C TRP A 184 3.64 -16.11 -12.35
N THR A 185 4.10 -15.59 -13.49
CA THR A 185 5.50 -15.62 -13.90
C THR A 185 6.09 -14.22 -13.94
N VAL A 186 7.41 -14.11 -14.02
CA VAL A 186 8.07 -12.81 -14.23
C VAL A 186 7.63 -12.18 -15.56
N ASP A 187 7.31 -12.97 -16.59
CA ASP A 187 6.80 -12.45 -17.86
C ASP A 187 5.41 -11.84 -17.72
N SER A 188 4.48 -12.53 -17.04
CA SER A 188 3.13 -11.99 -16.81
C SER A 188 3.17 -10.76 -15.91
N HIS A 189 4.06 -10.73 -14.91
CA HIS A 189 4.30 -9.58 -14.04
C HIS A 189 4.79 -8.37 -14.84
N ASN A 190 5.83 -8.54 -15.66
CA ASN A 190 6.37 -7.47 -16.51
C ASN A 190 5.38 -7.03 -17.60
N GLN A 191 4.58 -7.94 -18.17
CA GLN A 191 3.52 -7.60 -19.10
C GLN A 191 2.48 -6.70 -18.44
N MET A 192 1.98 -7.09 -17.25
CA MET A 192 0.97 -6.31 -16.54
C MET A 192 1.50 -4.94 -16.13
N HIS A 193 2.77 -4.85 -15.70
CA HIS A 193 3.45 -3.57 -15.46
C HIS A 193 3.37 -2.65 -16.68
N ASN A 194 3.74 -3.14 -17.86
CA ASN A 194 3.73 -2.36 -19.08
C ASN A 194 2.31 -1.87 -19.43
N GLU A 195 1.30 -2.73 -19.30
CA GLU A 195 -0.10 -2.39 -19.55
C GLU A 195 -0.62 -1.32 -18.57
N GLU A 196 -0.32 -1.45 -17.28
CA GLU A 196 -0.78 -0.52 -16.24
C GLU A 196 -0.07 0.83 -16.34
N VAL A 197 1.24 0.87 -16.62
CA VAL A 197 1.99 2.12 -16.85
C VAL A 197 1.48 2.83 -18.10
N ALA A 198 1.26 2.11 -19.21
CA ALA A 198 0.72 2.70 -20.43
C ALA A 198 -0.68 3.29 -20.19
N TRP A 199 -1.55 2.55 -19.49
CA TRP A 199 -2.88 3.02 -19.13
C TRP A 199 -2.82 4.28 -18.24
N LEU A 200 -1.99 4.30 -17.20
CA LEU A 200 -1.84 5.46 -16.31
C LEU A 200 -1.37 6.70 -17.09
N ARG A 201 -0.34 6.57 -17.94
CA ARG A 201 0.16 7.66 -18.78
C ARG A 201 -0.94 8.19 -19.70
N GLN A 202 -1.68 7.30 -20.35
CA GLN A 202 -2.80 7.68 -21.22
C GLN A 202 -3.89 8.45 -20.45
N GLN A 203 -4.27 7.99 -19.26
CA GLN A 203 -5.30 8.66 -18.45
C GLN A 203 -4.86 10.05 -17.98
N VAL A 204 -3.63 10.16 -17.48
CA VAL A 204 -3.08 11.46 -17.03
C VAL A 204 -2.91 12.42 -18.21
N ALA A 205 -2.42 11.95 -19.36
CA ALA A 205 -2.34 12.78 -20.57
C ALA A 205 -3.72 13.28 -21.01
N ALA A 206 -4.73 12.41 -21.03
CA ALA A 206 -6.10 12.78 -21.41
C ALA A 206 -6.71 13.84 -20.48
N LEU A 207 -6.40 13.78 -19.18
CA LEU A 207 -6.81 14.80 -18.19
C LEU A 207 -6.10 16.13 -18.42
N ARG A 208 -4.80 16.13 -18.76
CA ARG A 208 -4.01 17.34 -19.06
C ARG A 208 -4.46 18.06 -20.33
N THR A 209 -4.88 17.31 -21.35
CA THR A 209 -5.32 17.87 -22.65
C THR A 209 -6.80 18.27 -22.66
N ALA A 210 -7.54 18.02 -21.58
CA ALA A 210 -8.95 18.36 -21.52
C ALA A 210 -9.15 19.89 -21.58
N THR A 211 -9.98 20.33 -22.52
CA THR A 211 -10.15 21.76 -22.86
C THR A 211 -11.24 22.46 -22.06
N THR A 212 -12.06 21.72 -21.31
CA THR A 212 -13.12 22.32 -20.49
C THR A 212 -12.51 22.90 -19.20
N ALA A 213 -13.00 24.08 -18.80
CA ALA A 213 -12.56 24.72 -17.56
C ALA A 213 -12.78 23.84 -16.32
N ALA A 214 -13.81 22.99 -16.34
CA ALA A 214 -14.09 22.00 -15.30
C ALA A 214 -13.00 20.92 -15.24
N ALA A 215 -12.59 20.36 -16.39
CA ALA A 215 -11.54 19.36 -16.42
C ALA A 215 -10.16 19.94 -16.07
N ALA A 216 -9.89 21.18 -16.46
CA ALA A 216 -8.62 21.85 -16.16
C ALA A 216 -8.38 22.14 -14.66
N LYS A 217 -9.45 22.12 -13.83
CA LYS A 217 -9.38 22.32 -12.37
C LYS A 217 -9.54 21.03 -11.57
N ARG A 218 -9.57 19.89 -12.26
CA ARG A 218 -9.85 18.61 -11.64
C ARG A 218 -8.69 18.15 -10.77
N THR A 219 -8.97 17.75 -9.54
CA THR A 219 -7.97 17.15 -8.66
C THR A 219 -7.78 15.69 -9.04
N VAL A 220 -6.57 15.30 -9.44
CA VAL A 220 -6.25 13.92 -9.86
C VAL A 220 -5.47 13.21 -8.76
N VAL A 221 -6.01 12.09 -8.30
CA VAL A 221 -5.36 11.18 -7.34
C VAL A 221 -5.08 9.86 -8.05
N VAL A 222 -3.83 9.40 -7.99
CA VAL A 222 -3.44 8.07 -8.44
C VAL A 222 -3.32 7.15 -7.23
N VAL A 223 -3.87 5.95 -7.30
CA VAL A 223 -3.79 4.93 -6.25
C VAL A 223 -3.18 3.67 -6.84
N THR A 224 -2.10 3.19 -6.24
CA THR A 224 -1.45 1.94 -6.63
C THR A 224 -1.17 1.07 -5.41
N HIS A 225 -0.79 -0.19 -5.61
CA HIS A 225 -0.26 -0.98 -4.50
C HIS A 225 1.26 -0.89 -4.48
N HIS A 226 1.93 -1.28 -5.56
CA HIS A 226 3.37 -1.14 -5.64
C HIS A 226 3.77 0.33 -5.86
N VAL A 227 5.06 0.56 -5.66
CA VAL A 227 5.60 1.88 -5.42
C VAL A 227 6.09 2.55 -6.71
N PRO A 228 5.72 3.82 -6.98
CA PRO A 228 6.05 4.51 -8.22
C PRO A 228 7.44 5.19 -8.25
N THR A 229 8.25 5.04 -7.19
CA THR A 229 9.65 5.52 -7.15
C THR A 229 10.46 4.74 -6.12
N VAL A 230 11.77 4.60 -6.35
CA VAL A 230 12.66 3.80 -5.50
C VAL A 230 13.10 4.57 -4.25
N GLU A 231 13.42 5.85 -4.40
CA GLU A 231 14.06 6.62 -3.34
C GLU A 231 13.06 7.14 -2.30
N GLY A 232 13.34 6.87 -1.02
CA GLY A 232 12.54 7.37 0.12
C GLY A 232 11.27 6.56 0.41
N THR A 233 11.03 5.46 -0.32
CA THR A 233 9.78 4.70 -0.26
C THR A 233 9.89 3.35 0.45
N SER A 234 11.09 2.94 0.82
CA SER A 234 11.35 1.75 1.64
C SER A 234 12.27 2.09 2.82
N ARG A 235 12.28 1.24 3.85
CA ARG A 235 13.24 1.38 4.95
C ARG A 235 14.67 1.41 4.39
N PRO A 236 15.55 2.31 4.88
CA PRO A 236 16.91 2.45 4.34
C PRO A 236 17.72 1.14 4.28
N LYS A 237 17.48 0.19 5.19
CA LYS A 237 18.13 -1.13 5.20
C LYS A 237 17.85 -2.00 3.96
N TYR A 238 16.83 -1.66 3.17
CA TYR A 238 16.49 -2.37 1.93
C TYR A 238 17.00 -1.66 0.68
N ALA A 239 17.63 -0.49 0.81
CA ALA A 239 18.26 0.20 -0.30
C ALA A 239 19.32 -0.72 -0.94
N GLY A 240 19.25 -0.90 -2.26
CA GLY A 240 20.17 -1.77 -3.01
C GLY A 240 19.88 -3.26 -2.90
N SER A 241 18.72 -3.68 -2.39
CA SER A 241 18.33 -5.10 -2.41
C SER A 241 18.28 -5.65 -3.84
N LEU A 242 18.79 -6.87 -4.03
CA LEU A 242 18.80 -7.57 -5.34
C LEU A 242 17.41 -7.86 -5.89
N TRP A 243 16.38 -7.79 -5.06
CA TRP A 243 14.99 -8.02 -5.42
C TRP A 243 14.11 -6.78 -5.26
N ALA A 244 14.69 -5.59 -5.06
CA ALA A 244 13.94 -4.34 -4.91
C ALA A 244 13.04 -4.02 -6.13
N SER A 245 13.42 -4.51 -7.31
CA SER A 245 12.67 -4.38 -8.56
C SER A 245 11.34 -5.13 -8.57
N ALA A 246 11.06 -5.97 -7.56
CA ALA A 246 9.76 -6.61 -7.39
C ALA A 246 8.76 -5.76 -6.57
N PHE A 247 9.24 -4.71 -5.91
CA PHE A 247 8.44 -3.86 -5.01
C PHE A 247 8.24 -2.45 -5.55
N THR A 248 9.22 -1.96 -6.30
CA THR A 248 9.31 -0.56 -6.72
C THR A 248 9.59 -0.47 -8.22
N THR A 249 9.04 0.55 -8.87
CA THR A 249 9.37 0.95 -10.23
C THR A 249 9.67 2.44 -10.25
N GLU A 250 10.60 2.90 -11.09
CA GLU A 250 10.96 4.32 -11.16
C GLU A 250 10.13 5.05 -12.22
N LEU A 251 9.01 5.64 -11.79
CA LEU A 251 8.14 6.44 -12.67
C LEU A 251 8.24 7.95 -12.38
N ILE A 252 8.60 8.35 -11.16
CA ILE A 252 8.62 9.75 -10.71
C ILE A 252 10.06 10.18 -10.39
N LEU A 253 10.73 10.74 -11.38
CA LEU A 253 12.11 11.21 -11.24
C LEU A 253 12.19 12.56 -10.48
N PRO A 254 13.29 12.82 -9.74
CA PRO A 254 13.57 14.16 -9.22
C PRO A 254 13.56 15.18 -10.36
N GLY A 255 12.83 16.28 -10.16
CA GLY A 255 12.75 17.37 -11.13
C GLY A 255 11.91 17.10 -12.37
N SER A 256 11.27 15.93 -12.50
CA SER A 256 10.46 15.59 -13.68
C SER A 256 9.36 16.61 -13.99
N ASN A 257 8.84 17.33 -13.00
CA ASN A 257 7.84 18.37 -13.22
C ASN A 257 8.33 19.81 -12.93
N THR A 258 9.64 20.05 -12.70
CA THR A 258 10.16 21.37 -12.25
C THR A 258 10.89 22.18 -13.33
N GLY A 259 10.82 21.80 -14.61
CA GLY A 259 11.45 22.52 -15.72
C GLY A 259 10.45 23.36 -16.53
N ASN A 260 10.75 24.65 -16.71
CA ASN A 260 10.07 25.51 -17.68
C ASN A 260 10.70 25.28 -19.06
N THR A 261 10.16 24.35 -19.84
CA THR A 261 10.39 24.29 -21.30
C THR A 261 9.05 24.33 -21.99
N GLY A 262 8.51 25.53 -22.12
CA GLY A 262 7.39 25.79 -23.02
C GLY A 262 7.84 25.59 -24.45
N HIS A 263 7.65 24.39 -24.98
CA HIS A 263 7.62 24.18 -26.43
C HIS A 263 6.17 24.27 -26.88
N THR A 264 5.79 25.45 -27.35
CA THR A 264 4.59 25.64 -28.18
C THR A 264 4.96 25.28 -29.61
N GLU A 265 4.50 24.13 -30.09
CA GLU A 265 4.45 23.83 -31.52
C GLU A 265 3.40 24.71 -32.21
N ALA A 266 3.62 25.00 -33.50
CA ALA A 266 2.94 26.03 -34.27
C ALA A 266 1.45 25.75 -34.60
N ASP A 267 0.87 24.63 -34.14
CA ASP A 267 -0.50 24.22 -34.44
C ASP A 267 -1.52 24.41 -33.30
N GLY A 268 -1.09 24.95 -32.15
CA GLY A 268 -1.98 25.19 -31.01
C GLY A 268 -2.49 23.92 -30.32
N GLY A 269 -2.01 22.74 -30.72
CA GLY A 269 -2.23 21.48 -30.02
C GLY A 269 -1.29 21.37 -28.82
N ARG A 270 -1.85 21.21 -27.61
CA ARG A 270 -1.06 20.72 -26.47
C ARG A 270 -0.74 19.24 -26.71
N VAL A 271 0.42 18.95 -27.29
CA VAL A 271 0.99 17.59 -27.28
C VAL A 271 1.36 17.27 -25.83
N ALA A 272 1.05 16.05 -25.37
CA ALA A 272 1.48 15.59 -24.07
C ALA A 272 3.01 15.67 -24.00
N ASP A 273 3.51 16.58 -23.16
CA ASP A 273 4.94 16.69 -22.90
C ASP A 273 5.36 15.45 -22.08
N ASP A 274 6.00 14.50 -22.75
CA ASP A 274 6.56 13.27 -22.17
C ASP A 274 7.68 13.57 -21.16
N THR A 275 8.18 14.81 -21.09
CA THR A 275 9.12 15.21 -20.04
C THR A 275 8.43 15.38 -18.68
N LYS A 276 7.10 15.58 -18.67
CA LYS A 276 6.27 15.75 -17.46
C LYS A 276 5.07 14.78 -17.42
N PRO A 277 5.29 13.46 -17.43
CA PRO A 277 4.22 12.48 -17.61
C PRO A 277 3.14 12.53 -16.53
N TRP A 278 3.46 13.09 -15.35
CA TRP A 278 2.59 13.12 -14.17
C TRP A 278 2.15 14.53 -13.77
N GLU A 279 2.35 15.53 -14.63
CA GLU A 279 1.85 16.88 -14.37
C GLU A 279 0.32 16.88 -14.21
N GLY A 280 -0.18 17.56 -13.17
CA GLY A 280 -1.61 17.58 -12.82
C GLY A 280 -2.03 16.49 -11.82
N VAL A 281 -1.18 15.50 -11.54
CA VAL A 281 -1.42 14.54 -10.43
C VAL A 281 -1.14 15.23 -9.10
N ALA A 282 -2.18 15.43 -8.29
CA ALA A 282 -2.08 16.10 -6.99
C ALA A 282 -1.45 15.18 -5.93
N ALA A 283 -1.89 13.92 -5.89
CA ALA A 283 -1.37 12.92 -4.97
C ALA A 283 -1.26 11.54 -5.62
N TRP A 284 -0.25 10.78 -5.21
CA TRP A 284 -0.07 9.37 -5.55
C TRP A 284 0.05 8.54 -4.27
N ILE A 285 -0.95 7.69 -4.03
CA ILE A 285 -1.12 6.91 -2.81
C ILE A 285 -0.76 5.45 -3.09
N TYR A 286 0.04 4.84 -2.22
CA TYR A 286 0.54 3.47 -2.42
C TYR A 286 0.80 2.68 -1.12
N GLY A 287 1.15 1.41 -1.25
CA GLY A 287 1.46 0.47 -0.17
C GLY A 287 2.74 -0.37 -0.39
N HIS A 288 2.69 -1.65 -0.04
CA HIS A 288 3.62 -2.74 -0.36
C HIS A 288 4.98 -2.79 0.37
N THR A 289 5.63 -1.66 0.66
CA THR A 289 6.98 -1.63 1.29
C THR A 289 7.00 -1.67 2.82
N HIS A 290 5.83 -1.69 3.45
CA HIS A 290 5.60 -1.57 4.89
C HIS A 290 6.34 -0.39 5.51
N TYR A 291 6.39 0.71 4.77
CA TYR A 291 7.07 1.94 5.14
C TYR A 291 6.19 3.15 4.82
N SER A 292 5.50 3.66 5.85
CA SER A 292 4.66 4.85 5.70
C SER A 292 5.52 6.09 5.42
N ASN A 293 4.98 7.05 4.67
CA ASN A 293 5.66 8.30 4.34
C ASN A 293 4.67 9.35 3.81
N ASP A 294 5.12 10.60 3.71
CA ASP A 294 4.44 11.73 3.08
C ASP A 294 5.50 12.71 2.56
N PHE A 295 5.71 12.77 1.25
CA PHE A 295 6.73 13.65 0.67
C PHE A 295 6.39 14.03 -0.76
N VAL A 296 7.03 15.08 -1.28
CA VAL A 296 6.86 15.50 -2.68
C VAL A 296 8.06 15.06 -3.49
N ARG A 297 7.82 14.45 -4.65
CA ARG A 297 8.87 14.11 -5.64
C ARG A 297 8.36 14.41 -7.03
N GLY A 298 9.19 15.04 -7.85
CA GLY A 298 8.81 15.41 -9.22
C GLY A 298 7.49 16.19 -9.27
N GLY A 299 7.19 17.04 -8.28
CA GLY A 299 5.93 17.81 -8.20
C GLY A 299 4.68 17.02 -7.82
N VAL A 300 4.78 15.72 -7.55
CA VAL A 300 3.67 14.87 -7.09
C VAL A 300 3.83 14.57 -5.60
N ARG A 301 2.76 14.67 -4.82
CA ARG A 301 2.76 14.27 -3.40
C ARG A 301 2.59 12.75 -3.28
N LEU A 302 3.59 12.08 -2.76
CA LEU A 302 3.65 10.64 -2.52
C LEU A 302 3.23 10.34 -1.08
N ILE A 303 2.29 9.41 -0.91
CA ILE A 303 1.65 9.11 0.36
C ILE A 303 1.53 7.60 0.55
N ALA A 304 2.06 7.08 1.65
CA ALA A 304 1.84 5.69 2.06
C ALA A 304 1.46 5.60 3.53
N ASN A 305 0.45 4.78 3.86
CA ASN A 305 0.00 4.52 5.23
C ASN A 305 -0.19 3.02 5.47
N GLN A 306 0.94 2.35 5.67
CA GLN A 306 1.08 0.91 5.58
C GLN A 306 1.18 0.32 6.98
N ARG A 307 0.26 -0.59 7.33
CA ARG A 307 0.30 -1.28 8.64
C ARG A 307 1.40 -2.33 8.68
N GLY A 308 1.50 -3.13 7.62
CA GLY A 308 2.33 -4.32 7.59
C GLY A 308 1.75 -5.47 8.43
N PRO A 309 2.41 -6.63 8.39
CA PRO A 309 1.90 -7.85 9.01
C PRO A 309 2.00 -7.82 10.55
N VAL A 310 0.91 -8.21 11.25
CA VAL A 310 0.87 -8.28 12.72
C VAL A 310 0.66 -9.71 13.20
N PHE A 311 1.70 -10.28 13.83
CA PHE A 311 1.66 -11.61 14.44
C PHE A 311 1.31 -11.57 15.93
N PRO A 312 0.62 -12.60 16.45
CA PRO A 312 0.49 -12.79 17.88
C PRO A 312 1.88 -12.99 18.51
N PRO A 313 2.05 -12.61 19.79
CA PRO A 313 3.26 -12.93 20.55
C PRO A 313 3.59 -14.42 20.43
N ASN A 314 4.87 -14.76 20.24
CA ASN A 314 5.29 -16.15 20.13
C ASN A 314 4.96 -16.90 21.44
N PRO A 315 4.10 -17.94 21.41
CA PRO A 315 3.74 -18.68 22.62
C PRO A 315 4.94 -19.38 23.30
N ASP A 316 6.05 -19.56 22.60
CA ASP A 316 7.28 -20.16 23.18
C ASP A 316 8.08 -19.16 24.04
N ILE A 317 7.83 -17.85 23.94
CA ILE A 317 8.47 -16.84 24.78
C ILE A 317 7.84 -16.84 26.19
N PHE A 318 6.57 -17.23 26.33
CA PHE A 318 5.88 -17.31 27.63
C PHE A 318 6.05 -18.64 28.38
N LYS A 319 6.62 -19.68 27.75
CA LYS A 319 6.82 -20.99 28.39
C LYS A 319 8.22 -21.20 28.97
N ALA A 320 9.16 -20.28 28.73
CA ALA A 320 10.53 -20.40 29.21
C ALA A 320 10.75 -19.75 30.60
N GLU A 321 9.84 -18.90 31.09
CA GLU A 321 10.00 -18.22 32.39
C GLU A 321 9.25 -18.91 33.54
N ASP A 322 8.21 -19.70 33.26
CA ASP A 322 7.45 -20.43 34.29
C ASP A 322 8.09 -21.76 34.74
N ALA A 323 9.18 -22.20 34.10
CA ALA A 323 9.87 -23.45 34.39
C ALA A 323 11.20 -23.29 35.16
N ALA A 324 11.62 -22.06 35.47
CA ALA A 324 12.92 -21.76 36.10
C ALA A 324 12.85 -21.38 37.60
N GLY A 325 11.68 -21.49 38.24
CA GLY A 325 11.43 -20.97 39.60
C GLY A 325 11.46 -21.98 40.76
N ALA A 326 11.83 -23.24 40.53
CA ALA A 326 11.71 -24.30 41.54
C ALA A 326 13.07 -24.78 42.07
N ASP A 327 13.90 -23.90 42.63
CA ASP A 327 14.89 -24.32 43.63
C ASP A 327 15.40 -23.16 44.52
N LYS A 328 15.52 -23.48 45.82
CA LYS A 328 16.31 -22.83 46.89
C LYS A 328 15.82 -21.53 47.55
N THR A 329 15.25 -21.75 48.74
CA THR A 329 15.60 -21.09 50.02
C THR A 329 15.52 -19.57 50.13
N GLY A 330 14.57 -19.11 50.94
CA GLY A 330 14.87 -18.18 52.04
C GLY A 330 14.86 -16.69 51.73
N GLN A 331 14.07 -15.99 52.55
CA GLN A 331 14.11 -14.56 52.87
C GLN A 331 13.42 -13.56 51.93
N SER A 332 12.53 -12.84 52.61
CA SER A 332 11.70 -11.71 52.22
C SER A 332 12.42 -10.61 51.42
N GLY A 333 11.78 -10.19 50.33
CA GLY A 333 12.05 -8.92 49.68
C GLY A 333 10.87 -8.53 48.80
N LYS A 334 10.01 -7.64 49.28
CA LYS A 334 9.01 -6.95 48.46
C LYS A 334 9.75 -6.18 47.37
N SER A 335 9.67 -6.62 46.11
CA SER A 335 10.27 -5.90 44.98
C SER A 335 9.41 -6.05 43.73
N SER A 336 8.78 -4.93 43.39
CA SER A 336 8.20 -4.52 42.11
C SER A 336 8.51 -5.39 40.88
N PHE A 337 7.47 -6.04 40.35
CA PHE A 337 7.40 -6.47 38.95
C PHE A 337 7.29 -5.22 38.06
N ARG A 338 8.43 -4.73 37.57
CA ARG A 338 8.47 -3.77 36.44
C ARG A 338 8.58 -4.56 35.14
N ILE A 339 7.47 -4.61 34.42
CA ILE A 339 7.32 -4.49 32.96
C ILE A 339 8.67 -4.40 32.20
N ILE A 340 9.13 -5.49 31.61
CA ILE A 340 10.24 -5.51 30.63
C ILE A 340 9.76 -5.87 29.21
N GLU A 341 8.50 -6.28 29.01
CA GLU A 341 7.93 -6.51 27.67
C GLU A 341 7.14 -5.30 27.14
N ARG A 342 7.87 -4.28 26.65
CA ARG A 342 7.30 -3.20 25.81
C ARG A 342 8.23 -2.70 24.69
N LYS A 343 9.38 -3.35 24.45
CA LYS A 343 10.45 -2.74 23.63
C LYS A 343 10.86 -3.45 22.33
N ALA A 344 10.36 -4.64 22.00
CA ALA A 344 10.84 -5.37 20.81
C ALA A 344 9.85 -5.42 19.62
N HIS A 345 8.56 -5.16 19.84
CA HIS A 345 7.55 -5.05 18.77
C HIS A 345 6.70 -3.77 18.87
N GLN A 346 7.10 -2.85 19.74
CA GLN A 346 6.46 -1.54 19.98
C GLN A 346 7.41 -0.37 19.74
N ASP A 347 8.42 -0.55 18.89
CA ASP A 347 9.08 0.57 18.22
C ASP A 347 8.25 1.04 17.00
N GLU A 348 6.92 0.95 17.10
CA GLU A 348 5.98 1.75 16.32
C GLU A 348 6.08 3.19 16.83
N GLY A 349 7.21 3.80 16.46
CA GLY A 349 7.62 5.11 16.90
C GLY A 349 6.59 6.15 16.53
N LYS A 350 6.35 7.08 17.45
CA LYS A 350 5.92 8.42 17.07
C LYS A 350 6.90 8.94 16.01
N GLY A 351 6.49 8.96 14.76
CA GLY A 351 7.36 9.32 13.64
C GLY A 351 6.61 9.25 12.32
N LEU A 352 7.09 10.01 11.33
CA LEU A 352 6.47 10.16 10.01
C LEU A 352 6.24 8.83 9.27
N HIS A 353 6.94 7.77 9.69
CA HIS A 353 6.98 6.48 9.02
C HIS A 353 6.17 5.36 9.69
N ALA A 354 5.49 5.66 10.79
CA ALA A 354 4.60 4.71 11.44
C ALA A 354 3.22 4.69 10.78
N PHE A 355 2.58 3.53 10.80
CA PHE A 355 1.17 3.40 10.46
C PHE A 355 0.29 4.23 11.39
N ASN A 356 -0.66 4.98 10.82
CA ASN A 356 -1.69 5.65 11.59
C ASN A 356 -3.07 5.18 11.09
N PRO A 357 -3.83 4.39 11.87
CA PRO A 357 -5.11 3.84 11.43
C PRO A 357 -6.21 4.89 11.23
N ALA A 358 -5.99 6.15 11.60
CA ALA A 358 -6.91 7.27 11.40
C ALA A 358 -6.36 8.31 10.42
N ARG A 359 -5.36 7.96 9.60
CA ARG A 359 -4.71 8.92 8.70
C ARG A 359 -5.66 9.41 7.62
N THR A 360 -6.04 10.67 7.72
CA THR A 360 -6.70 11.40 6.65
C THR A 360 -5.68 12.30 5.94
N ILE A 361 -5.96 12.62 4.67
CA ILE A 361 -5.13 13.50 3.85
C ILE A 361 -5.99 14.60 3.22
N ALA A 362 -5.49 15.83 3.29
CA ALA A 362 -5.92 16.92 2.41
C ALA A 362 -5.30 16.73 1.02
N LEU A 363 -6.01 17.17 -0.03
CA LEU A 363 -5.53 17.18 -1.41
C LEU A 363 -5.08 18.57 -1.83
#